data_AF-A0A5N7UAN1-F1
#
_entry.id   AF-A0A5N7UAN1-F1
#
_cell.length_a   1.000
_cell.length_b   1.000
_cell.length_c   1.000
_cell.angle_alpha   90.00
_cell.angle_beta   90.00
_cell.angle_gamma   90.00
#
_symmetry.space_group_name_H-M   'P 1'
#
loop_
_entity.id
_entity.type
_entity.pdbx_description
1 polymer ?
#
loop_
_entity_poly.entity_id
_entity_poly.type
_entity_poly.pdbx_seq_one_letter_code
_entity_poly.pdbx_strand_id
1 'polypeptide(L)'
;MLNLKTPGVSVEEITRLPYSVALADTAIPAFIGYTDFATVGYNKPYKISSFLQYEEYFGKAKQESIQLKDVEGKGVTIVCRILQN
;
A
#
# COMPACT_ATOMS: atom_id res chain seq x y z
N MET A 1 -25.50 22.41 -38.43
CA MET A 1 -26.45 21.46 -37.80
C MET A 1 -26.18 20.08 -38.38
N LEU A 2 -25.73 19.15 -37.54
CA LEU A 2 -25.44 17.76 -37.93
C LEU A 2 -26.79 17.03 -38.07
N ASN A 3 -27.10 16.50 -39.24
CA ASN A 3 -28.39 15.90 -39.53
C ASN A 3 -28.26 14.36 -39.53
N LEU A 4 -28.61 13.73 -38.40
CA LEU A 4 -28.53 12.29 -38.18
C LEU A 4 -29.63 11.59 -38.98
N LYS A 5 -29.25 10.91 -40.07
CA LYS A 5 -30.19 10.45 -41.11
C LYS A 5 -30.42 8.93 -41.13
N THR A 6 -30.51 8.31 -39.96
CA THR A 6 -30.85 6.89 -39.85
C THR A 6 -31.79 6.67 -38.66
N PRO A 7 -32.96 6.03 -38.82
CA PRO A 7 -33.83 5.68 -37.71
C PRO A 7 -33.16 4.57 -36.90
N GLY A 8 -32.53 4.98 -35.80
CA GLY A 8 -31.79 4.10 -34.90
C GLY A 8 -31.02 4.94 -33.89
N VAL A 9 -30.92 4.45 -32.66
CA VAL A 9 -30.26 5.09 -31.53
C VAL A 9 -28.88 5.64 -31.95
N SER A 10 -28.67 6.95 -31.82
CA SER A 10 -27.35 7.57 -31.93
C SER A 10 -26.79 7.81 -30.53
N VAL A 11 -25.60 7.27 -30.28
CA VAL A 11 -24.83 7.54 -29.06
C VAL A 11 -23.93 8.73 -29.36
N GLU A 12 -24.18 9.85 -28.69
CA GLU A 12 -23.24 10.97 -28.68
C GLU A 12 -22.13 10.68 -27.67
N GLU A 13 -20.91 10.48 -28.15
CA GLU A 13 -19.77 10.25 -27.27
C GLU A 13 -19.30 11.60 -26.71
N ILE A 14 -19.74 11.94 -25.50
CA ILE A 14 -19.11 13.04 -24.75
C ILE A 14 -17.79 12.50 -24.23
N THR A 15 -16.67 12.86 -24.87
CA THR A 15 -15.32 12.55 -24.37
C THR A 15 -15.10 13.23 -23.01
N ARG A 16 -15.49 12.55 -21.93
CA ARG A 16 -14.93 12.84 -20.61
C ARG A 16 -13.56 12.21 -20.63
N LEU A 17 -12.53 13.02 -20.89
CA LEU A 17 -11.15 12.60 -20.73
C LEU A 17 -11.08 11.85 -19.39
N PRO A 18 -10.56 10.60 -19.34
CA PRO A 18 -10.30 9.97 -18.07
C PRO A 18 -9.44 10.93 -17.26
N TYR A 19 -9.71 11.10 -15.98
CA TYR A 19 -8.84 11.89 -15.11
C TYR A 19 -7.41 11.41 -15.34
N SER A 20 -6.64 12.21 -16.08
CA SER A 20 -5.26 11.90 -16.36
C SER A 20 -4.55 12.12 -15.04
N VAL A 21 -4.19 11.03 -14.37
CA VAL A 21 -3.22 11.11 -13.28
C VAL A 21 -1.90 11.44 -13.96
N ALA A 22 -1.65 12.73 -14.18
CA ALA A 22 -0.34 13.20 -14.56
C ALA A 22 0.61 12.67 -13.49
N LEU A 23 1.61 11.87 -13.90
CA LEU A 23 2.72 11.51 -13.05
C LEU A 23 3.40 12.82 -12.66
N ALA A 24 3.07 13.32 -11.48
CA ALA A 24 3.75 14.46 -10.91
C ALA A 24 5.11 13.95 -10.45
N ASP A 25 6.14 14.18 -11.27
CA ASP A 25 7.55 13.85 -10.97
C ASP A 25 8.08 14.53 -9.69
N THR A 26 7.26 15.34 -9.02
CA THR A 26 7.58 16.08 -7.79
C THR A 26 7.25 15.32 -6.51
N ALA A 27 6.56 14.19 -6.57
CA ALA A 27 6.20 13.42 -5.39
C ALA A 27 7.27 12.39 -5.03
N ILE A 28 8.39 12.84 -4.45
CA ILE A 28 9.36 11.94 -3.79
C ILE A 28 8.88 11.71 -2.35
N PRO A 29 8.38 10.51 -1.99
CA PRO A 29 7.91 10.24 -0.64
C PRO A 29 9.08 10.03 0.33
N ALA A 30 8.84 10.32 1.62
CA ALA A 30 9.71 9.96 2.72
C ALA A 30 8.91 9.14 3.73
N PHE A 31 9.48 8.02 4.19
CA PHE A 31 8.86 7.11 5.14
C PHE A 31 9.60 7.22 6.49
N ILE A 32 8.84 7.39 7.58
CA ILE A 32 9.36 7.49 8.95
C ILE A 32 8.64 6.44 9.79
N GLY A 33 9.40 5.54 10.41
CA GLY A 33 8.85 4.46 11.22
C GLY A 33 9.93 3.52 11.74
N TYR A 34 9.50 2.48 12.45
CA TYR A 34 10.37 1.41 12.91
C TYR A 34 10.62 0.41 11.79
N THR A 35 11.88 0.03 11.63
CA THR A 35 12.33 -1.00 10.70
C THR A 35 12.86 -2.20 11.50
N ASP A 36 13.00 -3.35 10.84
CA ASP A 36 13.49 -4.58 11.49
C ASP A 36 14.95 -4.39 11.94
N PHE A 37 15.76 -3.78 11.08
CA PHE A 37 17.10 -3.32 11.38
C PHE A 37 17.41 -2.04 10.59
N ALA A 38 18.56 -1.40 10.84
CA ALA A 38 19.03 -0.29 10.01
C ALA A 38 20.56 -0.33 9.88
N THR A 39 21.05 -0.91 8.78
CA THR A 39 22.51 -0.99 8.52
C THR A 39 23.11 0.38 8.15
N VAL A 40 22.28 1.29 7.66
CA VAL A 40 22.64 2.67 7.27
C VAL A 40 22.54 3.68 8.42
N GLY A 41 22.18 3.22 9.62
CA GLY A 41 22.00 4.05 10.82
C GLY A 41 20.60 4.69 10.93
N TYR A 42 20.25 5.15 12.14
CA TYR A 42 18.89 5.57 12.48
C TYR A 42 18.65 7.09 12.41
N ASN A 43 19.71 7.89 12.40
CA ASN A 43 19.63 9.35 12.57
C ASN A 43 19.77 10.14 11.26
N LYS A 44 19.85 9.46 10.11
CA LYS A 44 19.99 10.09 8.79
C LYS A 44 19.04 9.45 7.80
N PRO A 45 18.33 10.25 6.98
CA PRO A 45 17.51 9.70 5.91
C PRO A 45 18.40 9.02 4.87
N TYR A 46 17.96 7.86 4.39
CA TYR A 46 18.64 7.12 3.34
C TYR A 46 17.76 7.03 2.10
N LYS A 47 18.33 7.37 0.94
CA LYS A 47 17.61 7.32 -0.33
C LYS A 47 17.62 5.89 -0.85
N ILE A 48 16.44 5.34 -1.10
CA ILE A 48 16.25 4.05 -1.77
C ILE A 48 15.67 4.27 -3.16
N SER A 49 16.10 3.46 -4.14
CA SER A 49 15.56 3.50 -5.51
C SER A 49 14.64 2.32 -5.84
N SER A 50 14.63 1.28 -5.00
CA SER A 50 13.82 0.09 -5.20
C SER A 50 13.39 -0.53 -3.88
N PHE A 51 12.36 -1.37 -3.93
CA PHE A 51 11.92 -2.15 -2.78
C PHE A 51 12.98 -3.15 -2.31
N LEU A 52 13.78 -3.72 -3.23
CA LEU A 52 14.87 -4.62 -2.86
C LEU A 52 15.91 -3.92 -1.98
N GLN A 53 16.30 -2.69 -2.33
CA GLN A 53 17.19 -1.90 -1.47
C GLN A 53 16.58 -1.64 -0.09
N TYR A 54 15.28 -1.40 -0.03
CA TYR A 54 14.60 -1.28 1.26
C TYR A 54 14.78 -2.54 2.09
N GLU A 55 14.54 -3.73 1.54
CA GLU A 55 14.72 -4.99 2.26
C GLU A 55 16.17 -5.24 2.70
N GLU A 56 17.15 -4.87 1.89
CA GLU A 56 18.59 -5.01 2.20
C GLU A 56 19.05 -4.10 3.35
N TYR A 57 18.54 -2.87 3.44
CA TYR A 57 18.97 -1.89 4.45
C TYR A 57 18.09 -1.86 5.70
N PHE A 58 16.80 -2.16 5.56
CA PHE A 58 15.78 -1.99 6.59
C PHE A 58 15.06 -3.30 6.99
N GLY A 59 15.27 -4.38 6.24
CA GLY A 59 14.64 -5.66 6.49
C GLY A 59 13.22 -5.78 5.95
N LYS A 60 12.51 -6.81 6.42
CA LYS A 60 11.17 -7.17 5.92
C LYS A 60 10.07 -6.72 6.88
N ALA A 61 8.84 -7.06 6.52
CA ALA A 61 7.71 -6.89 7.41
C ALA A 61 7.95 -7.62 8.74
N LYS A 62 7.54 -6.99 9.85
CA LYS A 62 7.57 -7.59 11.17
C LYS A 62 6.81 -8.92 11.17
N GLN A 63 7.48 -9.99 11.57
CA GLN A 63 6.82 -11.28 11.69
C GLN A 63 5.92 -11.28 12.93
N GLU A 64 4.61 -11.38 12.70
CA GLU A 64 3.63 -11.45 13.78
C GLU A 64 3.48 -12.90 14.27
N SER A 65 3.60 -13.10 15.58
CA SER A 65 3.32 -14.39 16.22
C SER A 65 1.88 -14.38 16.73
N ILE A 66 0.99 -15.06 16.00
CA ILE A 66 -0.41 -15.20 16.40
C ILE A 66 -0.53 -16.53 17.14
N GLN A 67 -0.98 -16.50 18.39
CA GLN A 67 -1.31 -17.71 19.13
C GLN A 67 -2.81 -17.96 19.08
N LEU A 68 -3.20 -19.16 18.68
CA LEU A 68 -4.60 -19.61 18.71
C LEU A 68 -4.78 -20.48 19.95
N LYS A 69 -5.81 -20.19 20.75
CA LYS A 69 -6.25 -21.08 21.83
C LYS A 69 -7.71 -21.45 21.60
N ASP A 70 -8.01 -22.73 21.70
CA ASP A 70 -9.38 -23.17 21.79
C ASP A 70 -9.85 -22.96 23.23
N VAL A 71 -10.89 -22.14 23.41
CA VAL A 71 -11.48 -21.86 24.72
C VAL A 71 -12.83 -22.53 24.77
N GLU A 72 -12.97 -23.46 25.71
CA GLU A 72 -14.19 -24.25 25.90
C GLU A 72 -15.41 -23.33 26.05
N GLY A 73 -16.43 -23.54 25.21
CA GLY A 73 -17.65 -22.72 25.16
C GLY A 73 -17.56 -21.40 24.38
N LYS A 74 -16.40 -21.03 23.84
CA LYS A 74 -16.20 -19.81 23.02
C LYS A 74 -15.55 -20.08 21.65
N GLY A 75 -14.99 -21.26 21.43
CA GLY A 75 -14.32 -21.65 20.18
C GLY A 75 -12.89 -21.11 20.07
N VAL A 76 -12.32 -21.16 18.85
CA VAL A 76 -10.95 -20.73 18.57
C VAL A 76 -10.83 -19.21 18.74
N THR A 77 -10.04 -18.78 19.72
CA THR A 77 -9.76 -17.37 20.01
C THR A 77 -8.31 -17.02 19.72
N ILE A 78 -8.10 -15.81 19.19
CA ILE A 78 -6.77 -15.23 18.98
C ILE A 78 -6.28 -14.70 20.32
N VAL A 79 -5.20 -15.28 20.83
CA VAL A 79 -4.50 -14.79 22.02
C VAL A 79 -3.32 -13.96 21.55
N CYS A 80 -3.46 -12.64 21.65
CA CYS A 80 -2.33 -11.74 21.45
C CYS A 80 -1.36 -11.91 22.64
N ARG A 81 -0.08 -12.18 22.36
CA ARG A 81 0.96 -12.10 23.38
C ARG A 81 1.25 -10.62 23.62
N ILE A 82 0.43 -9.98 24.48
CA ILE A 82 0.78 -8.68 25.05
C ILE A 82 2.14 -8.87 25.72
N LEU A 83 3.10 -8.03 25.35
CA LEU A 83 4.46 -8.02 25.89
C LEU A 83 4.38 -8.13 27.42
N GLN A 84 4.68 -9.32 27.95
CA GLN A 84 5.02 -9.46 29.35
C GLN A 84 6.41 -8.84 29.49
N ASN A 85 6.42 -7.72 30.20
CA ASN A 85 7.57 -6.90 30.57
C ASN A 85 8.83 -7.73 30.88
#